data_AF-A0AAE3DB88-F1
#
_entry.id   AF-A0AAE3DB88-F1
#
_cell.length_a   1.000
_cell.length_b   1.000
_cell.length_c   1.000
_cell.angle_alpha   90.00
_cell.angle_beta   90.00
_cell.angle_gamma   90.00
#
_symmetry.space_group_name_H-M   'P 1'
#
loop_
_entity.id
_entity.type
_entity.pdbx_description
1 polymer ?
#
loop_
_entity_poly.entity_id
_entity_poly.type
_entity_poly.pdbx_seq_one_letter_code
_entity_poly.pdbx_strand_id
1 'polypeptide(L)'
;MSGIAESIFNRIGIGKENAVPRPTNRSDDRKLRELISVWNGDSEHDPIINVGNGYYKPRPWVPAEALEFKEYMAKESARMEFIRTKLVPMKRSFERMARDGAELTGGYEQLILPLE
;
A
#
# COMPACT_ATOMS: atom_id res chain seq x y z
N MET A 1 17.67 4.90 16.60
CA MET A 1 16.98 5.08 15.31
C MET A 1 16.59 6.55 15.22
N SER A 2 17.09 7.28 14.24
CA SER A 2 16.79 8.72 14.09
C SER A 2 16.84 9.07 12.60
N GLY A 3 15.71 8.90 11.94
CA GLY A 3 15.49 9.35 10.57
C GLY A 3 14.44 10.46 10.51
N ILE A 4 14.50 11.32 9.48
CA ILE A 4 13.50 12.38 9.24
C ILE A 4 12.08 11.80 9.22
N ALA A 5 11.89 10.62 8.61
CA ALA A 5 10.61 9.92 8.58
C ALA A 5 10.06 9.59 9.98
N GLU A 6 10.90 9.10 10.89
CA GLU A 6 10.52 8.74 12.26
C GLU A 6 10.18 9.99 13.09
N SER A 7 10.96 11.07 12.92
CA SER A 7 10.65 12.37 13.52
C SER A 7 9.30 12.92 13.06
N ILE A 8 9.00 12.81 11.77
CA ILE A 8 7.71 13.23 11.21
C ILE A 8 6.57 12.35 11.72
N PHE A 9 6.77 11.03 11.73
CA PHE A 9 5.79 10.06 12.21
C PHE A 9 5.37 10.36 13.66
N ASN A 10 6.34 10.60 14.55
CA ASN A 10 6.09 10.90 15.96
C ASN A 10 5.34 12.23 16.19
N ARG A 11 5.27 13.10 15.18
CA ARG A 11 4.54 14.37 15.24
C ARG A 11 3.09 14.26 14.75
N ILE A 12 2.69 13.12 14.17
CA ILE A 12 1.33 12.93 13.64
C ILE A 12 0.35 12.85 14.83
N GLY A 13 -0.40 13.95 15.02
CA GLY A 13 -1.33 14.11 16.12
C GLY A 13 -2.79 13.83 15.75
N ILE A 14 -3.65 14.02 16.75
CA ILE A 14 -5.12 13.94 16.63
C ILE A 14 -5.67 15.26 16.08
N GLY A 15 -6.65 15.17 15.19
CA GLY A 15 -7.35 16.32 14.61
C GLY A 15 -6.69 16.86 13.35
N LYS A 16 -7.52 17.28 12.40
CA LYS A 16 -7.10 17.77 11.08
C LYS A 16 -6.22 19.02 11.17
N GLU A 17 -6.41 19.86 12.18
CA GLU A 17 -5.61 21.03 12.45
C GLU A 17 -4.13 20.70 12.73
N ASN A 18 -3.84 19.47 13.16
CA ASN A 18 -2.49 18.99 13.46
C ASN A 18 -1.89 18.18 12.31
N ALA A 19 -2.46 18.26 11.10
CA ALA A 19 -1.98 17.49 9.96
C ALA A 19 -0.52 17.83 9.62
N VAL A 20 0.29 16.78 9.51
CA VAL A 20 1.71 16.90 9.21
C VAL A 20 1.93 16.69 7.71
N PRO A 21 2.56 17.65 7.00
CA PRO A 21 2.75 17.55 5.56
C PRO A 21 3.68 16.40 5.19
N ARG A 22 3.57 15.95 3.94
CA ARG A 22 4.46 14.92 3.40
C ARG A 22 5.90 15.45 3.26
N PRO A 23 6.92 14.62 3.52
CA PRO A 23 8.30 14.98 3.22
C PRO A 23 8.48 15.22 1.72
N THR A 24 9.30 16.20 1.35
CA THR A 24 9.66 16.45 -0.07
C THR A 24 10.66 15.42 -0.59
N ASN A 25 11.51 14.89 0.28
CA ASN A 25 12.44 13.82 -0.05
C ASN A 25 11.68 12.50 -0.26
N ARG A 26 11.83 11.89 -1.45
CA ARG A 26 11.14 10.64 -1.82
C ARG A 26 11.50 9.44 -0.95
N SER A 27 12.75 9.37 -0.47
CA SER A 27 13.23 8.28 0.39
C SER A 27 12.57 8.36 1.76
N ASP A 28 12.54 9.55 2.36
CA ASP A 28 11.91 9.78 3.66
C ASP A 28 10.39 9.61 3.57
N ASP A 29 9.76 10.10 2.51
CA ASP A 29 8.33 9.93 2.25
C ASP A 29 7.94 8.45 2.06
N ARG A 30 8.81 7.65 1.43
CA ARG A 30 8.62 6.19 1.36
C ARG A 30 8.69 5.54 2.74
N LYS A 31 9.73 5.83 3.52
CA LYS A 31 9.91 5.29 4.87
C LYS A 31 8.76 5.70 5.80
N LEU A 32 8.29 6.94 5.70
CA LEU A 32 7.14 7.42 6.47
C LEU A 32 5.87 6.62 6.15
N ARG A 33 5.59 6.35 4.87
CA ARG A 33 4.45 5.51 4.47
C ARG A 33 4.57 4.08 4.98
N GLU A 34 5.78 3.53 5.01
CA GLU A 34 6.02 2.19 5.57
C GLU A 34 5.70 2.16 7.08
N LEU A 35 6.18 3.15 7.85
CA LEU A 35 5.84 3.30 9.27
C LEU A 35 4.33 3.42 9.50
N ILE A 36 3.66 4.27 8.73
CA ILE A 36 2.19 4.45 8.81
C ILE A 36 1.45 3.16 8.44
N SER A 37 1.91 2.42 7.43
CA SER A 37 1.31 1.16 7.03
C SER A 37 1.42 0.10 8.12
N VAL A 38 2.55 0.04 8.83
CA VAL A 38 2.73 -0.87 9.98
C VAL A 38 1.81 -0.43 11.13
N TRP A 39 1.79 0.86 11.45
CA TRP A 39 0.93 1.42 12.50
C TRP A 39 -0.55 1.13 12.27
N ASN A 40 -1.07 1.43 11.08
CA ASN A 40 -2.46 1.18 10.70
C ASN A 40 -2.79 -0.31 10.51
N GLY A 41 -1.79 -1.19 10.49
CA GLY A 41 -1.99 -2.63 10.42
C GLY A 41 -2.39 -3.27 11.76
N ASP A 42 -2.33 -2.50 12.85
CA ASP A 42 -2.65 -2.92 14.20
C ASP A 42 -3.91 -2.17 14.70
N SER A 43 -4.92 -2.91 15.14
CA SER A 43 -6.20 -2.36 15.59
C SER A 43 -6.14 -1.64 16.95
N GLU A 44 -5.06 -1.81 17.71
CA GLU A 44 -4.85 -1.09 18.98
C GLU A 44 -4.41 0.37 18.77
N HIS A 45 -4.10 0.76 17.53
CA HIS A 45 -3.64 2.09 17.18
C HIS A 45 -4.74 2.97 16.57
N ASP A 46 -4.71 4.27 16.90
CA ASP A 46 -5.54 5.27 16.21
C ASP A 46 -5.20 5.33 14.71
N PRO A 47 -6.18 5.33 13.81
CA PRO A 47 -5.91 5.35 12.37
C PRO A 47 -5.24 6.66 11.96
N ILE A 48 -4.25 6.57 11.07
CA ILE A 48 -3.61 7.71 10.42
C ILE A 48 -4.06 7.76 8.96
N ILE A 49 -4.64 8.88 8.53
CA ILE A 49 -5.11 9.07 7.15
C ILE A 49 -4.40 10.23 6.45
N ASN A 50 -4.46 10.24 5.12
CA ASN A 50 -4.02 11.38 4.31
C ASN A 50 -5.05 11.69 3.22
N VAL A 51 -5.64 12.88 3.31
CA VAL A 51 -6.67 13.37 2.37
C VAL A 51 -6.18 14.53 1.50
N GLY A 52 -4.87 14.74 1.40
CA GLY A 52 -4.25 15.77 0.54
C GLY A 52 -3.54 16.89 1.30
N ASN A 53 -3.90 17.13 2.56
CA ASN A 53 -3.31 18.18 3.40
C ASN A 53 -2.28 17.68 4.42
N GLY A 54 -1.84 16.42 4.30
CA GLY A 54 -0.93 15.78 5.25
C GLY A 54 -1.56 14.64 6.02
N TYR A 55 -0.78 14.09 6.94
CA TYR A 55 -1.15 12.96 7.79
C TYR A 55 -1.67 13.43 9.15
N TYR A 56 -2.79 12.86 9.60
CA TYR A 56 -3.33 13.09 10.93
C TYR A 56 -4.19 11.91 11.39
N LYS A 57 -4.51 11.88 12.70
CA LYS A 57 -5.45 10.93 13.30
C LYS A 57 -6.85 11.56 13.40
N PRO A 58 -7.87 11.07 12.67
CA PRO A 58 -9.18 11.71 12.63
C PRO A 58 -9.98 11.43 13.90
N ARG A 59 -10.81 12.41 14.29
CA ARG A 59 -11.73 12.33 15.42
C ARG A 59 -13.11 11.89 14.92
N PRO A 60 -13.61 10.71 15.33
CA PRO A 60 -14.91 10.22 14.85
C PRO A 60 -16.09 11.10 15.28
N TRP A 61 -15.94 11.91 16.33
CA TRP A 61 -16.95 12.86 16.81
C TRP A 61 -16.96 14.21 16.08
N VAL A 62 -15.99 14.48 15.19
CA VAL A 62 -15.98 15.68 14.33
C VAL A 62 -16.54 15.30 12.96
N PRO A 63 -17.73 15.80 12.55
CA PRO A 63 -18.40 15.34 11.33
C PRO A 63 -17.54 15.42 10.06
N ALA A 64 -16.75 16.50 9.92
CA ALA A 64 -15.86 16.69 8.77
C ALA A 64 -14.74 15.63 8.71
N GLU A 65 -14.13 15.29 9.85
CA GLU A 65 -13.04 14.30 9.91
C GLU A 65 -13.57 12.87 9.74
N ALA A 66 -14.76 12.59 10.27
CA ALA A 66 -15.44 11.31 10.04
C ALA A 66 -15.79 11.11 8.56
N LEU A 67 -16.19 12.17 7.85
CA LEU A 67 -16.40 12.12 6.40
C LEU A 67 -15.08 11.87 5.65
N GLU A 68 -14.02 12.61 5.98
CA GLU A 68 -12.69 12.43 5.39
C GLU A 68 -12.14 11.01 5.60
N PHE A 69 -12.34 10.42 6.77
CA PHE A 69 -12.00 9.02 7.04
C PHE A 69 -12.76 8.06 6.12
N LYS A 70 -14.07 8.23 5.95
CA LYS A 70 -14.89 7.39 5.06
C LYS A 70 -14.42 7.50 3.60
N GLU A 71 -14.14 8.72 3.14
CA GLU A 71 -13.63 8.95 1.78
C GLU A 71 -12.25 8.32 1.59
N TYR A 72 -11.36 8.41 2.58
CA TYR A 72 -10.07 7.75 2.56
C TYR A 72 -10.22 6.22 2.46
N MET A 73 -11.08 5.63 3.30
CA MET A 73 -11.37 4.19 3.25
C MET A 73 -11.96 3.74 1.92
N ALA A 74 -12.85 4.54 1.32
CA ALA A 74 -13.41 4.25 0.00
C ALA A 74 -12.32 4.25 -1.09
N LYS A 75 -11.40 5.22 -1.06
CA LYS A 75 -10.26 5.30 -1.98
C LYS A 75 -9.32 4.09 -1.85
N GLU A 76 -8.95 3.72 -0.63
CA GLU A 76 -8.08 2.56 -0.40
C GLU A 76 -8.77 1.24 -0.78
N SER A 77 -10.08 1.11 -0.51
CA SER A 77 -10.86 -0.06 -0.93
C SER A 77 -10.94 -0.17 -2.46
N ALA A 78 -11.17 0.93 -3.16
CA ALA A 78 -11.17 0.96 -4.62
C ALA A 78 -9.78 0.60 -5.19
N ARG A 79 -8.70 1.07 -4.56
CA ARG A 79 -7.32 0.70 -4.93
C ARG A 79 -7.05 -0.79 -4.74
N MET A 80 -7.50 -1.38 -3.64
CA MET A 80 -7.40 -2.81 -3.38
C MET A 80 -8.11 -3.62 -4.47
N GLU A 81 -9.34 -3.23 -4.83
CA GLU A 81 -10.11 -3.93 -5.86
C GLU A 81 -9.47 -3.81 -7.24
N PHE A 82 -8.94 -2.63 -7.60
CA PHE A 82 -8.21 -2.44 -8.84
C PHE A 82 -6.97 -3.35 -8.94
N ILE A 83 -6.21 -3.50 -7.84
CA ILE A 83 -5.08 -4.43 -7.77
C ILE A 83 -5.57 -5.87 -7.95
N ARG A 84 -6.62 -6.27 -7.22
CA ARG A 84 -7.21 -7.60 -7.30
C ARG A 84 -7.67 -7.95 -8.72
N THR A 85 -8.38 -7.04 -9.38
CA THR A 85 -8.87 -7.19 -10.75
C THR A 85 -7.74 -7.46 -11.75
N LYS A 86 -6.53 -6.93 -11.51
CA LYS A 86 -5.35 -7.24 -12.31
C LYS A 86 -4.70 -8.58 -11.95
N LEU A 87 -4.53 -8.85 -10.66
CA LEU A 87 -3.78 -10.02 -10.19
C LEU A 87 -4.46 -11.36 -10.54
N VAL A 88 -5.79 -11.43 -10.44
CA VAL A 88 -6.55 -12.66 -10.74
C VAL A 88 -6.34 -13.16 -12.18
N PRO A 89 -6.58 -12.36 -13.24
CA PRO A 89 -6.35 -12.81 -14.60
C PRO A 89 -4.86 -13.02 -14.92
N MET A 90 -3.95 -12.23 -14.34
CA MET A 90 -2.50 -12.44 -14.51
C MET A 90 -2.07 -13.83 -14.02
N LYS A 91 -2.51 -14.21 -12.81
CA LYS A 91 -2.23 -15.55 -12.25
C LYS A 91 -2.79 -16.64 -13.15
N ARG A 92 -4.05 -16.54 -13.56
CA ARG A 92 -4.68 -17.51 -14.48
C ARG A 92 -3.94 -17.61 -15.82
N SER A 93 -3.47 -16.50 -16.36
CA SER A 93 -2.70 -16.49 -17.62
C SER A 93 -1.35 -17.18 -17.45
N PHE A 94 -0.65 -16.93 -16.33
CA PHE A 94 0.62 -17.59 -16.04
C PHE A 94 0.44 -19.11 -15.85
N GLU A 95 -0.58 -19.54 -15.11
CA GLU A 95 -0.93 -20.95 -14.95
C GLU A 95 -1.29 -21.63 -16.27
N ARG A 96 -2.03 -20.94 -17.16
CA ARG A 96 -2.32 -21.43 -18.51
C ARG A 96 -1.03 -21.61 -19.30
N MET A 97 -0.16 -20.60 -19.35
CA MET A 97 1.12 -20.67 -20.06
C MET A 97 1.99 -21.82 -19.55
N ALA A 98 2.01 -22.09 -18.25
CA ALA A 98 2.73 -23.22 -17.69
C ALA A 98 2.15 -24.57 -18.14
N ARG A 99 0.82 -24.71 -18.25
CA ARG A 99 0.18 -25.92 -18.79
C ARG A 99 0.45 -26.09 -20.28
N ASP A 100 0.25 -25.05 -21.07
CA ASP A 100 0.52 -25.06 -22.52
C ASP A 100 2.02 -25.35 -22.77
N GLY A 101 2.91 -24.80 -21.94
CA GLY A 101 4.34 -25.09 -21.95
C GLY A 101 4.70 -26.51 -21.50
N ALA A 102 3.95 -27.11 -20.58
CA ALA A 102 4.09 -28.52 -20.19
C ALA A 102 3.67 -29.46 -21.32
N GLU A 103 2.61 -29.12 -22.06
CA GLU A 103 2.19 -29.82 -23.27
C GLU A 103 3.22 -29.67 -24.40
N LEU A 104 3.85 -28.50 -24.50
CA LEU A 104 4.95 -28.25 -25.43
C LEU A 104 6.23 -28.99 -25.01
N THR A 105 6.60 -29.03 -23.73
CA THR A 105 7.86 -29.66 -23.26
C THR A 105 7.92 -31.19 -23.41
N GLY A 106 6.80 -31.87 -23.65
CA GLY A 106 6.80 -33.22 -24.24
C GLY A 106 7.42 -33.30 -25.66
N GLY A 107 7.71 -32.15 -26.28
CA GLY A 107 8.44 -32.00 -27.55
C GLY A 107 9.66 -31.05 -27.50
N TYR A 108 9.94 -30.37 -26.36
CA TYR A 108 11.10 -29.46 -26.20
C TYR A 108 12.26 -30.07 -25.40
N GLU A 109 12.25 -31.36 -25.10
CA GLU A 109 13.45 -32.06 -24.57
C GLU A 109 14.66 -32.01 -25.54
N GLN A 110 14.47 -31.56 -26.79
CA GLN A 110 15.55 -31.44 -27.80
C GLN A 110 16.31 -30.11 -27.79
N LEU A 111 15.96 -29.13 -26.94
CA LEU A 111 16.56 -27.77 -26.99
C LEU A 111 17.21 -27.29 -25.69
N ILE A 112 17.40 -28.16 -24.70
CA ILE A 112 18.18 -27.81 -23.51
C ILE A 112 19.66 -27.96 -23.86
N LEU A 113 20.30 -26.84 -24.26
CA LEU A 113 21.75 -26.74 -24.20
C LEU A 113 22.16 -26.63 -22.72
N PRO A 114 23.15 -27.41 -22.27
CA PRO A 114 23.63 -27.36 -20.90
C PRO A 114 24.25 -25.99 -20.61
N LEU A 115 23.86 -25.39 -19.50
CA LEU A 115 24.56 -24.25 -18.92
C LEU A 115 25.75 -24.80 -18.13
N GLU A 116 26.95 -24.65 -18.68
CA GLU A 116 28.22 -24.76 -17.95
C GLU A 116 28.39 -23.63 -16.93
#